data_AF-A0A525WP15-F1
#
_entry.id   AF-A0A525WP15-F1
#
_cell.length_a   1.000
_cell.length_b   1.000
_cell.length_c   1.000
_cell.angle_alpha   90.00
_cell.angle_beta   90.00
_cell.angle_gamma   90.00
#
_symmetry.space_group_name_H-M   'P 1'
#
loop_
_entity.id
_entity.type
_entity.pdbx_description
1 polymer ?
#
loop_
_entity_poly.entity_id
_entity_poly.type
_entity_poly.pdbx_seq_one_letter_code
_entity_poly.pdbx_strand_id
1 'polypeptide(L)'
;MKEETHMSFARRYLLTLLITAGLGLSGLNAEAVVNVQCPGDTTGDGVSDTPGIVCKHLSGSDGFMRMADGRAGLYIFGFSDLTGRPIAESLSWGTLAAQFAAPTLSFKEGDKVYVTLSNAGTVNRPDLFDPHSVHWHGFPNAGTVYDGEPDGSISINPSSSLTYYYEPVEVGTFIYHCHVEATEHMQMGMLGNLYVTPKQNDLPPGPSIPWHQAGNKYVYNDGDGSTRYDVEFPLQIGSMDPVFHDASNTVQVLPFANMKDTYAMLNGRGYPDTVNPAPLPAPVEKSDAGYLSANTSSNPISSLVQAQAGQKILLRISNLNVTRFYTLSAMGLTMKVVGTGAHILKGLGPSGFPAYYDTNSVTLGGGEAVDVIIDTTGVAPGTYMLYTTNLNYLSNNTEDFGGMMTEIRIL
;
A
#
# COMPACT_ATOMS: atom_id res chain seq x y z
N MET A 1 27.61 -65.01 50.74
CA MET A 1 27.68 -64.56 49.34
C MET A 1 26.77 -63.35 49.20
N LYS A 2 27.37 -62.26 48.70
CA LYS A 2 26.79 -61.02 48.17
C LYS A 2 26.31 -59.94 49.16
N GLU A 3 27.17 -58.93 49.22
CA GLU A 3 26.98 -57.53 49.63
C GLU A 3 25.68 -56.92 49.08
N GLU A 4 24.91 -56.26 49.96
CA GLU A 4 24.06 -55.14 49.58
C GLU A 4 24.81 -53.84 49.85
N THR A 5 25.09 -53.11 48.77
CA THR A 5 25.87 -51.89 48.77
C THR A 5 25.02 -50.72 49.28
N HIS A 6 25.50 -50.08 50.35
CA HIS A 6 25.03 -48.78 50.83
C HIS A 6 25.08 -47.73 49.71
N MET A 7 23.92 -47.26 49.25
CA MET A 7 23.83 -46.01 48.49
C MET A 7 23.25 -44.92 49.39
N SER A 8 24.14 -44.03 49.82
CA SER A 8 23.93 -42.93 50.78
C SER A 8 22.73 -42.03 50.44
N PHE A 9 22.01 -41.66 51.52
CA PHE A 9 20.93 -40.67 51.58
C PHE A 9 21.29 -39.32 50.94
N ALA A 10 22.59 -39.00 50.80
CA ALA A 10 23.10 -37.79 50.16
C ALA A 10 22.79 -37.70 48.65
N ARG A 11 22.58 -38.83 47.96
CA ARG A 11 22.37 -38.85 46.50
C ARG A 11 20.95 -38.48 46.07
N ARG A 12 19.96 -38.59 46.97
CA ARG A 12 18.55 -38.23 46.70
C ARG A 12 18.27 -36.73 46.86
N TYR A 13 18.98 -36.03 47.74
CA TYR A 13 18.83 -34.58 47.87
C TYR A 13 19.61 -33.79 46.81
N LEU A 14 20.73 -34.31 46.31
CA LEU A 14 21.49 -33.64 45.25
C LEU A 14 20.72 -33.56 43.93
N LEU A 15 19.94 -34.59 43.58
CA LEU A 15 19.08 -34.56 42.38
C LEU A 15 17.91 -33.58 42.52
N THR A 16 17.37 -33.43 43.74
CA THR A 16 16.23 -32.53 43.99
C THR A 16 16.68 -31.06 44.06
N LEU A 17 17.92 -30.79 44.52
CA LEU A 17 18.54 -29.47 44.44
C LEU A 17 18.98 -29.09 43.02
N LEU A 18 19.40 -30.05 42.19
CA LEU A 18 19.75 -29.80 40.79
C LEU A 18 18.52 -29.50 39.91
N ILE A 19 17.36 -30.08 40.23
CA ILE A 19 16.10 -29.80 39.53
C ILE A 19 15.52 -28.43 39.96
N THR A 20 15.74 -28.00 41.20
CA THR A 20 15.30 -26.67 41.68
C THR A 20 16.30 -25.55 41.36
N ALA A 21 17.58 -25.85 41.21
CA ALA A 21 18.58 -24.89 40.72
C ALA A 21 18.53 -24.68 39.20
N GLY A 22 18.04 -25.67 38.43
CA GLY A 22 17.82 -25.55 36.98
C GLY A 22 16.60 -24.71 36.58
N LEU A 23 15.68 -24.47 37.53
CA LEU A 23 14.50 -23.60 37.34
C LEU A 23 14.74 -22.15 37.79
N GLY A 24 15.93 -21.83 38.31
CA GLY A 24 16.35 -20.48 38.73
C GLY A 24 17.16 -19.72 37.67
N LEU A 25 17.34 -20.28 36.48
CA LEU A 25 18.04 -19.62 35.38
C LEU A 25 17.03 -18.95 34.47
N SER A 26 16.97 -17.62 34.61
CA SER A 26 16.26 -16.66 33.77
C SER A 26 14.77 -16.97 33.55
N GLY A 27 13.91 -16.16 34.18
CA GLY A 27 12.70 -15.76 33.47
C GLY A 27 13.14 -15.13 32.16
N LEU A 28 13.22 -15.94 31.09
CA LEU A 28 13.15 -15.43 29.74
C LEU A 28 11.75 -14.82 29.68
N ASN A 29 11.66 -13.50 29.85
CA ASN A 29 10.50 -12.78 29.41
C ASN A 29 10.35 -13.17 27.93
N ALA A 30 9.33 -13.96 27.62
CA ALA A 30 8.93 -14.17 26.24
C ALA A 30 8.35 -12.83 25.78
N GLU A 31 9.23 -11.94 25.35
CA GLU A 31 8.82 -10.71 24.69
C GLU A 31 8.40 -11.08 23.26
N ALA A 32 7.22 -10.63 22.85
CA ALA A 32 6.83 -10.67 21.45
C ALA A 32 7.73 -9.68 20.71
N VAL A 33 8.82 -10.18 20.14
CA VAL A 33 9.78 -9.35 19.40
C VAL A 33 9.36 -9.29 17.96
N VAL A 34 9.15 -8.07 17.44
CA VAL A 34 9.03 -7.84 16.00
C VAL A 34 10.37 -8.18 15.35
N ASN A 35 10.34 -9.13 14.43
CA ASN A 35 11.49 -9.51 13.64
C ASN A 35 11.35 -9.00 12.20
N VAL A 36 12.36 -8.27 11.72
CA VAL A 36 12.46 -7.74 10.37
C VAL A 36 13.62 -8.44 9.68
N GLN A 37 13.35 -9.11 8.56
CA GLN A 37 14.41 -9.73 7.76
C GLN A 37 14.81 -8.76 6.66
N CYS A 38 16.00 -8.18 6.78
CA CYS A 38 16.58 -7.32 5.75
C CYS A 38 18.03 -7.72 5.47
N PRO A 39 18.28 -8.58 4.46
CA PRO A 39 19.64 -8.95 4.10
C PRO A 39 20.45 -7.74 3.66
N GLY A 40 21.66 -7.61 4.17
CA GLY A 40 22.54 -6.48 3.84
C GLY A 40 22.27 -5.21 4.65
N ASP A 41 21.34 -5.23 5.62
CA ASP A 41 21.23 -4.18 6.63
C ASP A 41 22.38 -4.32 7.64
N THR A 42 23.33 -3.39 7.59
CA THR A 42 24.47 -3.37 8.51
C THR A 42 24.28 -2.42 9.69
N THR A 43 23.21 -1.62 9.68
CA THR A 43 22.95 -0.55 10.66
C THR A 43 21.82 -0.89 11.63
N GLY A 44 21.01 -1.90 11.31
CA GLY A 44 19.87 -2.36 12.10
C GLY A 44 18.63 -1.47 11.98
N ASP A 45 18.55 -0.64 10.94
CA ASP A 45 17.42 0.27 10.68
C ASP A 45 16.32 -0.35 9.80
N GLY A 46 16.49 -1.61 9.39
CA GLY A 46 15.57 -2.32 8.52
C GLY A 46 15.68 -1.92 7.05
N VAL A 47 16.75 -1.21 6.66
CA VAL A 47 17.05 -0.81 5.28
C VAL A 47 18.35 -1.50 4.82
N SER A 48 18.32 -2.07 3.62
CA SER A 48 19.50 -2.76 3.07
C SER A 48 20.52 -1.76 2.51
N ASP A 49 21.79 -1.94 2.88
CA ASP A 49 22.93 -1.22 2.30
C ASP A 49 23.42 -1.86 0.98
N THR A 50 22.85 -3.02 0.61
CA THR A 50 23.26 -3.78 -0.57
C THR A 50 22.45 -3.39 -1.81
N PRO A 51 23.10 -2.96 -2.92
CA PRO A 51 22.40 -2.65 -4.16
C PRO A 51 21.57 -3.82 -4.69
N GLY A 52 20.33 -3.53 -5.12
CA GLY A 52 19.40 -4.53 -5.65
C GLY A 52 18.69 -5.38 -4.58
N ILE A 53 18.89 -5.09 -3.29
CA ILE A 53 18.06 -5.61 -2.20
C ILE A 53 17.29 -4.44 -1.61
N VAL A 54 15.95 -4.55 -1.58
CA VAL A 54 15.06 -3.51 -1.08
C VAL A 54 14.24 -4.07 0.07
N CYS A 55 14.34 -3.43 1.24
CA CYS A 55 13.55 -3.78 2.42
C CYS A 55 12.50 -2.72 2.68
N LYS A 56 11.29 -3.17 3.01
CA LYS A 56 10.16 -2.33 3.42
C LYS A 56 9.55 -2.90 4.69
N HIS A 57 9.05 -2.03 5.55
CA HIS A 57 8.37 -2.42 6.77
C HIS A 57 7.00 -1.74 6.83
N LEU A 58 5.94 -2.53 6.79
CA LEU A 58 4.56 -2.09 6.94
C LEU A 58 4.03 -2.47 8.33
N SER A 59 3.16 -1.64 8.87
CA SER A 59 2.24 -2.07 9.92
C SER A 59 0.86 -2.32 9.34
N GLY A 60 0.13 -3.31 9.87
CA GLY A 60 -1.32 -3.40 9.76
C GLY A 60 -1.96 -3.08 11.11
N SER A 61 -2.93 -2.17 11.12
CA SER A 61 -3.63 -1.71 12.32
C SER A 61 -4.94 -1.01 11.99
N ASP A 62 -5.67 -0.61 13.03
CA ASP A 62 -6.75 0.35 12.90
C ASP A 62 -6.29 1.80 12.99
N GLY A 63 -7.24 2.73 12.85
CA GLY A 63 -7.03 4.14 13.00
C GLY A 63 -8.25 4.93 12.57
N PHE A 64 -8.02 6.23 12.36
CA PHE A 64 -9.05 7.14 11.87
C PHE A 64 -8.49 7.92 10.68
N MET A 65 -9.36 8.30 9.74
CA MET A 65 -9.01 9.22 8.66
C MET A 65 -9.95 10.42 8.58
N ARG A 66 -9.47 11.51 7.96
CA ARG A 66 -10.27 12.71 7.77
C ARG A 66 -11.13 12.56 6.52
N MET A 67 -12.36 13.08 6.62
CA MET A 67 -13.28 13.18 5.50
C MET A 67 -13.50 14.65 5.15
N ALA A 68 -13.79 14.93 3.87
CA ALA A 68 -13.92 16.30 3.38
C ALA A 68 -15.19 17.01 3.87
N ASP A 69 -16.17 16.26 4.38
CA ASP A 69 -17.41 16.80 4.98
C ASP A 69 -17.22 17.32 6.42
N GLY A 70 -16.00 17.21 6.97
CA GLY A 70 -15.67 17.73 8.29
C GLY A 70 -16.24 16.92 9.46
N ARG A 71 -16.75 15.69 9.23
CA ARG A 71 -17.12 14.80 10.33
C ARG A 71 -15.92 14.44 11.21
N ALA A 72 -16.24 13.95 12.40
CA ALA A 72 -15.29 13.21 13.24
C ALA A 72 -14.66 12.05 12.44
N GLY A 73 -13.42 11.70 12.76
CA GLY A 73 -12.61 10.76 12.00
C GLY A 73 -13.38 9.49 11.63
N LEU A 74 -13.31 9.09 10.36
CA LEU A 74 -13.86 7.82 9.92
C LEU A 74 -12.94 6.69 10.42
N TYR A 75 -13.48 5.76 11.19
CA TYR A 75 -12.73 4.60 11.67
C TYR A 75 -12.34 3.71 10.49
N ILE A 76 -11.08 3.29 10.42
CA ILE A 76 -10.52 2.52 9.30
C ILE A 76 -9.56 1.44 9.79
N PHE A 77 -9.34 0.45 8.93
CA PHE A 77 -8.17 -0.42 8.97
C PHE A 77 -7.23 0.00 7.85
N GLY A 78 -5.93 -0.16 8.03
CA GLY A 78 -5.00 0.27 7.01
C GLY A 78 -3.61 -0.21 7.24
N PHE A 79 -2.78 0.03 6.22
CA PHE A 79 -1.35 -0.12 6.36
C PHE A 79 -0.67 1.22 6.62
N SER A 80 0.49 1.19 7.26
CA SER A 80 1.35 2.37 7.46
C SER A 80 2.82 2.02 7.24
N ASP A 81 3.62 2.97 6.76
CA ASP A 81 5.05 2.76 6.54
C ASP A 81 5.85 2.92 7.84
N LEU A 82 6.54 1.86 8.23
CA LEU A 82 7.48 1.79 9.34
C LEU A 82 8.94 1.72 8.88
N THR A 83 9.23 1.75 7.57
CA THR A 83 10.59 1.64 7.03
C THR A 83 11.51 2.71 7.64
N GLY A 84 12.68 2.30 8.14
CA GLY A 84 13.65 3.18 8.77
C GLY A 84 13.29 3.64 10.20
N ARG A 85 12.18 3.16 10.77
CA ARG A 85 11.85 3.38 12.18
C ARG A 85 12.55 2.35 13.07
N PRO A 86 12.80 2.67 14.36
CA PRO A 86 13.37 1.70 15.29
C PRO A 86 12.49 0.44 15.38
N ILE A 87 13.06 -0.73 15.06
CA ILE A 87 12.33 -2.01 15.03
C ILE A 87 11.70 -2.32 16.39
N ALA A 88 12.37 -1.99 17.49
CA ALA A 88 11.87 -2.19 18.85
C ALA A 88 10.59 -1.37 19.16
N GLU A 89 10.33 -0.30 18.40
CA GLU A 89 9.15 0.57 18.57
C GLU A 89 8.07 0.31 17.52
N SER A 90 8.21 -0.73 16.68
CA SER A 90 7.34 -0.97 15.52
C SER A 90 5.86 -1.02 15.88
N LEU A 91 5.49 -1.74 16.95
CA LEU A 91 4.10 -1.84 17.38
C LEU A 91 3.57 -0.49 17.90
N SER A 92 4.38 0.27 18.63
CA SER A 92 4.02 1.61 19.13
C SER A 92 3.84 2.63 18.00
N TRP A 93 4.67 2.54 16.95
CA TRP A 93 4.53 3.35 15.74
C TRP A 93 3.40 2.89 14.83
N GLY A 94 3.07 1.60 14.83
CA GLY A 94 2.00 1.00 14.04
C GLY A 94 0.61 1.14 14.65
N THR A 95 0.51 1.33 15.97
CA THR A 95 -0.77 1.49 16.66
C THR A 95 -1.51 2.75 16.22
N LEU A 96 -2.80 2.67 15.86
CA LEU A 96 -3.59 3.77 15.30
C LEU A 96 -2.98 4.46 14.06
N ALA A 97 -2.06 3.77 13.37
CA ALA A 97 -1.29 4.34 12.28
C ALA A 97 -1.95 4.16 10.90
N ALA A 98 -3.09 3.46 10.82
CA ALA A 98 -3.78 3.18 9.56
C ALA A 98 -3.86 4.40 8.63
N GLN A 99 -3.52 4.18 7.37
CA GLN A 99 -3.56 5.19 6.32
C GLN A 99 -4.46 4.72 5.18
N PHE A 100 -5.18 5.66 4.58
CA PHE A 100 -5.86 5.46 3.32
C PHE A 100 -5.61 6.65 2.38
N ALA A 101 -5.13 6.45 1.15
CA ALA A 101 -4.60 5.20 0.62
C ALA A 101 -3.39 4.69 1.43
N ALA A 102 -3.16 3.38 1.44
CA ALA A 102 -2.00 2.78 2.07
C ALA A 102 -0.69 3.21 1.38
N PRO A 103 0.48 3.10 2.05
CA PRO A 103 1.76 3.51 1.49
C PRO A 103 2.01 2.97 0.09
N THR A 104 2.38 3.83 -0.85
CA THR A 104 2.73 3.38 -2.19
C THR A 104 4.06 2.61 -2.16
N LEU A 105 4.02 1.37 -2.62
CA LEU A 105 5.21 0.54 -2.78
C LEU A 105 5.78 0.70 -4.19
N SER A 106 7.09 0.89 -4.29
CA SER A 106 7.78 1.11 -5.56
C SER A 106 9.09 0.32 -5.57
N PHE A 107 9.28 -0.48 -6.61
CA PHE A 107 10.46 -1.32 -6.80
C PHE A 107 11.00 -1.20 -8.23
N LYS A 108 12.21 -1.69 -8.46
CA LYS A 108 12.74 -1.91 -9.80
C LYS A 108 12.56 -3.37 -10.19
N GLU A 109 12.39 -3.58 -11.48
CA GLU A 109 12.43 -4.92 -12.05
C GLU A 109 13.76 -5.61 -11.70
N GLY A 110 13.68 -6.82 -11.14
CA GLY A 110 14.81 -7.63 -10.69
C GLY A 110 15.33 -7.32 -9.28
N ASP A 111 14.71 -6.38 -8.55
CA ASP A 111 15.04 -6.18 -7.14
C ASP A 111 14.69 -7.44 -6.32
N LYS A 112 15.51 -7.73 -5.32
CA LYS A 112 15.18 -8.71 -4.26
C LYS A 112 14.47 -7.96 -3.14
N VAL A 113 13.16 -8.12 -3.09
CA VAL A 113 12.28 -7.32 -2.22
C VAL A 113 11.92 -8.12 -0.98
N TYR A 114 12.13 -7.51 0.19
CA TYR A 114 11.71 -8.01 1.49
C TYR A 114 10.69 -7.04 2.08
N VAL A 115 9.45 -7.47 2.24
CA VAL A 115 8.40 -6.65 2.89
C VAL A 115 8.05 -7.28 4.22
N THR A 116 8.43 -6.65 5.32
CA THR A 116 7.98 -7.07 6.65
C THR A 116 6.62 -6.44 6.97
N LEU A 117 5.64 -7.26 7.32
CA LEU A 117 4.39 -6.81 7.95
C LEU A 117 4.49 -7.02 9.46
N SER A 118 4.16 -5.99 10.24
CA SER A 118 3.92 -6.08 11.68
C SER A 118 2.46 -5.78 12.00
N ASN A 119 1.75 -6.72 12.61
CA ASN A 119 0.37 -6.49 13.02
C ASN A 119 0.36 -5.80 14.39
N ALA A 120 0.05 -4.50 14.43
CA ALA A 120 -0.06 -3.74 15.67
C ALA A 120 -1.43 -3.90 16.36
N GLY A 121 -2.33 -4.67 15.75
CA GLY A 121 -3.68 -4.91 16.25
C GLY A 121 -4.58 -3.70 16.11
N THR A 122 -5.81 -3.87 16.61
CA THR A 122 -6.87 -2.87 16.56
C THR A 122 -7.15 -2.36 17.97
N VAL A 123 -6.46 -1.30 18.40
CA VAL A 123 -6.58 -0.84 19.80
C VAL A 123 -7.90 -0.14 20.09
N ASN A 124 -8.57 0.39 19.07
CA ASN A 124 -9.92 0.94 19.20
C ASN A 124 -10.97 -0.17 19.25
N ARG A 125 -10.67 -1.34 18.66
CA ARG A 125 -11.48 -2.56 18.70
C ARG A 125 -10.68 -3.74 19.29
N PRO A 126 -10.36 -3.72 20.60
CA PRO A 126 -9.51 -4.72 21.22
C PRO A 126 -10.17 -6.12 21.31
N ASP A 127 -11.45 -6.21 20.97
CA ASP A 127 -12.19 -7.46 20.82
C ASP A 127 -11.97 -8.14 19.45
N LEU A 128 -11.41 -7.42 18.47
CA LEU A 128 -10.97 -7.97 17.19
C LEU A 128 -9.53 -8.46 17.29
N PHE A 129 -9.31 -9.73 16.92
CA PHE A 129 -7.99 -10.38 16.90
C PHE A 129 -7.60 -10.73 15.47
N ASP A 130 -7.95 -9.83 14.55
CA ASP A 130 -7.84 -10.09 13.13
C ASP A 130 -6.38 -10.28 12.73
N PRO A 131 -6.05 -11.40 12.08
CA PRO A 131 -4.77 -11.50 11.42
C PRO A 131 -4.74 -10.59 10.21
N HIS A 132 -3.54 -10.26 9.75
CA HIS A 132 -3.36 -9.51 8.51
C HIS A 132 -2.36 -10.20 7.60
N SER A 133 -2.48 -9.92 6.31
CA SER A 133 -1.59 -10.38 5.25
C SER A 133 -1.31 -9.25 4.25
N VAL A 134 -0.28 -9.39 3.42
CA VAL A 134 0.00 -8.54 2.27
C VAL A 134 -0.04 -9.40 1.02
N HIS A 135 -0.99 -9.12 0.13
CA HIS A 135 -1.13 -9.78 -1.16
C HIS A 135 -0.94 -8.79 -2.31
N TRP A 136 -0.14 -9.16 -3.31
CA TRP A 136 0.11 -8.36 -4.51
C TRP A 136 -0.78 -8.86 -5.65
N HIS A 137 -1.80 -8.08 -5.98
CA HIS A 137 -2.78 -8.47 -6.99
C HIS A 137 -2.15 -8.45 -8.39
N GLY A 138 -2.23 -9.58 -9.10
CA GLY A 138 -1.67 -9.74 -10.44
C GLY A 138 -0.17 -10.05 -10.47
N PHE A 139 0.48 -10.30 -9.34
CA PHE A 139 1.89 -10.67 -9.31
C PHE A 139 2.10 -12.14 -9.71
N PRO A 140 2.81 -12.44 -10.82
CA PRO A 140 2.78 -13.78 -11.41
C PRO A 140 3.65 -14.82 -10.69
N ASN A 141 4.61 -14.41 -9.86
CA ASN A 141 5.66 -15.29 -9.33
C ASN A 141 5.78 -15.23 -7.81
N ALA A 142 4.68 -14.98 -7.09
CA ALA A 142 4.69 -15.09 -5.65
C ALA A 142 4.90 -16.55 -5.24
N GLY A 143 5.82 -16.81 -4.31
CA GLY A 143 5.86 -18.10 -3.65
C GLY A 143 4.60 -18.25 -2.79
N THR A 144 3.92 -19.39 -2.84
CA THR A 144 2.61 -19.59 -2.18
C THR A 144 2.59 -19.16 -0.71
N VAL A 145 3.66 -19.47 0.04
CA VAL A 145 3.78 -19.08 1.46
C VAL A 145 3.87 -17.56 1.69
N TYR A 146 4.34 -16.80 0.70
CA TYR A 146 4.53 -15.35 0.72
C TYR A 146 3.53 -14.59 -0.16
N ASP A 147 2.49 -15.24 -0.66
CA ASP A 147 1.52 -14.59 -1.54
C ASP A 147 0.51 -13.73 -0.78
N GLY A 148 0.22 -14.05 0.48
CA GLY A 148 -0.77 -13.32 1.29
C GLY A 148 -2.23 -13.63 0.97
N GLU A 149 -2.49 -14.50 -0.01
CA GLU A 149 -3.80 -15.08 -0.39
C GLU A 149 -4.25 -16.16 0.62
N PRO A 150 -5.56 -16.38 0.84
CA PRO A 150 -6.06 -17.37 1.80
C PRO A 150 -5.62 -18.80 1.45
N ASP A 151 -5.79 -19.72 2.40
CA ASP A 151 -5.56 -21.17 2.28
C ASP A 151 -4.11 -21.64 2.02
N GLY A 152 -3.31 -20.92 1.24
CA GLY A 152 -1.93 -21.29 0.87
C GLY A 152 -0.82 -20.46 1.52
N SER A 153 -1.13 -19.28 2.04
CA SER A 153 -0.15 -18.33 2.56
C SER A 153 -0.25 -18.10 4.08
N ILE A 154 0.68 -17.30 4.63
CA ILE A 154 0.70 -16.95 6.05
C ILE A 154 0.05 -15.59 6.27
N SER A 155 -0.96 -15.58 7.15
CA SER A 155 -1.46 -14.38 7.82
C SER A 155 -0.93 -14.31 9.26
N ILE A 156 -0.67 -13.11 9.76
CA ILE A 156 -0.09 -12.91 11.10
C ILE A 156 -1.08 -12.31 12.09
N ASN A 157 -1.17 -12.92 13.27
CA ASN A 157 -1.96 -12.42 14.39
C ASN A 157 -1.40 -11.10 14.94
N PRO A 158 -2.20 -10.35 15.74
CA PRO A 158 -1.71 -9.18 16.46
C PRO A 158 -0.42 -9.45 17.25
N SER A 159 0.45 -8.44 17.32
CA SER A 159 1.78 -8.49 17.94
C SER A 159 2.78 -9.44 17.28
N SER A 160 2.51 -9.90 16.06
CA SER A 160 3.42 -10.75 15.28
C SER A 160 3.99 -9.98 14.08
N SER A 161 5.08 -10.51 13.51
CA SER A 161 5.60 -10.05 12.21
C SER A 161 5.92 -11.20 11.26
N LEU A 162 5.84 -10.92 9.96
CA LEU A 162 6.24 -11.82 8.88
C LEU A 162 6.96 -11.02 7.81
N THR A 163 8.05 -11.56 7.27
CA THR A 163 8.70 -10.98 6.09
C THR A 163 8.39 -11.79 4.85
N TYR A 164 7.78 -11.12 3.88
CA TYR A 164 7.52 -11.61 2.54
C TYR A 164 8.75 -11.40 1.65
N TYR A 165 9.00 -12.32 0.73
CA TYR A 165 10.03 -12.19 -0.30
C TYR A 165 9.40 -12.16 -1.69
N TYR A 166 9.80 -11.16 -2.48
CA TYR A 166 9.39 -11.02 -3.88
C TYR A 166 10.61 -10.73 -4.78
N GLU A 167 10.53 -11.17 -6.02
CA GLU A 167 11.49 -10.82 -7.08
C GLU A 167 10.70 -10.33 -8.29
N PRO A 168 10.43 -9.01 -8.40
CA PRO A 168 9.55 -8.50 -9.44
C PRO A 168 10.19 -8.57 -10.82
N VAL A 169 9.71 -9.47 -11.67
CA VAL A 169 10.21 -9.63 -13.05
C VAL A 169 9.32 -8.96 -14.09
N GLU A 170 8.05 -8.70 -13.74
CA GLU A 170 7.11 -7.96 -14.58
C GLU A 170 7.01 -6.51 -14.11
N VAL A 171 6.87 -5.61 -15.09
CA VAL A 171 6.88 -4.15 -14.91
C VAL A 171 5.48 -3.58 -15.08
N GLY A 172 5.15 -2.53 -14.34
CA GLY A 172 3.86 -1.86 -14.45
C GLY A 172 3.24 -1.51 -13.11
N THR A 173 1.98 -1.10 -13.16
CA THR A 173 1.17 -0.79 -11.97
C THR A 173 0.39 -2.02 -11.51
N PHE A 174 0.70 -2.45 -10.30
CA PHE A 174 0.00 -3.44 -9.51
C PHE A 174 -0.73 -2.73 -8.34
N ILE A 175 -1.34 -3.53 -7.48
CA ILE A 175 -1.96 -3.11 -6.23
C ILE A 175 -1.66 -4.15 -5.17
N TYR A 176 -1.71 -3.76 -3.91
CA TYR A 176 -1.61 -4.70 -2.81
C TYR A 176 -2.70 -4.48 -1.77
N HIS A 177 -3.14 -5.55 -1.13
CA HIS A 177 -4.18 -5.49 -0.11
C HIS A 177 -4.09 -6.64 0.89
N CYS A 178 -4.87 -6.54 1.97
CA CYS A 178 -5.07 -7.66 2.89
C CYS A 178 -6.07 -8.66 2.32
N HIS A 179 -5.83 -9.95 2.53
CA HIS A 179 -6.73 -11.02 2.11
C HIS A 179 -7.39 -11.78 3.26
N VAL A 180 -7.16 -11.34 4.50
CA VAL A 180 -7.95 -11.78 5.67
C VAL A 180 -9.29 -11.05 5.63
N GLU A 181 -10.39 -11.80 5.77
CA GLU A 181 -11.77 -11.27 5.68
C GLU A 181 -11.91 -10.21 4.59
N ALA A 182 -11.42 -10.53 3.38
CA ALA A 182 -11.02 -9.54 2.38
C ALA A 182 -12.06 -8.45 2.12
N THR A 183 -13.35 -8.80 2.09
CA THR A 183 -14.43 -7.82 1.92
C THR A 183 -14.43 -6.74 3.02
N GLU A 184 -14.29 -7.11 4.29
CA GLU A 184 -14.21 -6.15 5.40
C GLU A 184 -12.90 -5.38 5.35
N HIS A 185 -11.74 -6.06 5.30
CA HIS A 185 -10.45 -5.37 5.40
C HIS A 185 -10.20 -4.42 4.23
N MET A 186 -10.65 -4.78 3.02
CA MET A 186 -10.61 -3.89 1.86
C MET A 186 -11.54 -2.69 2.04
N GLN A 187 -12.80 -2.91 2.45
CA GLN A 187 -13.74 -1.82 2.70
C GLN A 187 -13.23 -0.87 3.77
N MET A 188 -12.63 -1.41 4.83
CA MET A 188 -12.07 -0.64 5.93
C MET A 188 -10.80 0.14 5.55
N GLY A 189 -10.12 -0.19 4.45
CA GLY A 189 -9.05 0.63 3.88
C GLY A 189 -7.68 -0.04 3.69
N MET A 190 -7.55 -1.36 3.85
CA MET A 190 -6.27 -2.08 3.70
C MET A 190 -5.89 -2.29 2.22
N LEU A 191 -5.69 -1.18 1.51
CA LEU A 191 -5.61 -1.10 0.05
C LEU A 191 -4.52 -0.10 -0.37
N GLY A 192 -3.52 -0.53 -1.14
CA GLY A 192 -2.43 0.31 -1.58
C GLY A 192 -1.97 0.09 -3.01
N ASN A 193 -1.27 1.10 -3.53
CA ASN A 193 -0.62 1.04 -4.83
C ASN A 193 0.72 0.34 -4.75
N LEU A 194 1.03 -0.44 -5.79
CA LEU A 194 2.36 -0.99 -5.99
C LEU A 194 2.78 -0.79 -7.44
N TYR A 195 4.01 -0.38 -7.70
CA TYR A 195 4.52 -0.38 -9.07
C TYR A 195 5.96 -0.81 -9.19
N VAL A 196 6.26 -1.42 -10.33
CA VAL A 196 7.58 -1.93 -10.68
C VAL A 196 8.09 -1.17 -11.89
N THR A 197 9.21 -0.48 -11.71
CA THR A 197 9.83 0.34 -12.75
C THR A 197 10.73 -0.50 -13.66
N PRO A 198 10.76 -0.22 -14.98
CA PRO A 198 11.48 -1.04 -15.94
C PRO A 198 13.00 -0.86 -15.89
N LYS A 199 13.76 -1.94 -16.14
CA LYS A 199 15.22 -1.87 -16.36
C LYS A 199 15.60 -0.97 -17.52
N GLN A 200 14.68 -0.72 -18.45
CA GLN A 200 14.86 0.26 -19.53
C GLN A 200 15.30 1.65 -19.03
N ASN A 201 14.92 2.04 -17.81
CA ASN A 201 15.34 3.30 -17.18
C ASN A 201 16.87 3.36 -16.94
N ASP A 202 17.52 2.21 -16.75
CA ASP A 202 18.92 2.10 -16.36
C ASP A 202 19.86 1.83 -17.56
N LEU A 203 19.33 1.84 -18.80
CA LEU A 203 20.15 1.63 -20.01
C LEU A 203 21.11 2.81 -20.26
N PRO A 204 22.35 2.55 -20.72
CA PRO A 204 23.24 3.61 -21.15
C PRO A 204 22.78 4.18 -22.52
N PRO A 205 22.80 5.50 -22.74
CA PRO A 205 22.48 6.07 -24.05
C PRO A 205 23.51 5.64 -25.10
N GLY A 206 23.08 5.50 -26.36
CA GLY A 206 24.01 5.17 -27.44
C GLY A 206 23.37 5.08 -28.83
N PRO A 207 24.19 4.95 -29.89
CA PRO A 207 23.71 4.92 -31.28
C PRO A 207 22.71 3.80 -31.58
N SER A 208 22.75 2.70 -30.81
CA SER A 208 21.83 1.56 -30.95
C SER A 208 20.45 1.79 -30.33
N ILE A 209 20.30 2.79 -29.46
CA ILE A 209 19.03 3.19 -28.84
C ILE A 209 18.84 4.71 -28.93
N PRO A 210 18.70 5.28 -30.14
CA PRO A 210 18.67 6.73 -30.35
C PRO A 210 17.47 7.44 -29.69
N TRP A 211 16.45 6.67 -29.27
CA TRP A 211 15.29 7.14 -28.52
C TRP A 211 15.56 7.33 -27.01
N HIS A 212 16.68 6.81 -26.48
CA HIS A 212 17.01 6.86 -25.06
C HIS A 212 18.05 7.95 -24.74
N GLN A 213 17.82 8.67 -23.65
CA GLN A 213 18.81 9.54 -23.02
C GLN A 213 18.92 9.19 -21.54
N ALA A 214 20.12 9.38 -20.97
CA ALA A 214 20.37 9.15 -19.55
C ALA A 214 19.38 9.97 -18.71
N GLY A 215 18.70 9.30 -17.76
CA GLY A 215 17.68 9.91 -16.91
C GLY A 215 16.25 9.83 -17.45
N ASN A 216 16.03 9.35 -18.68
CA ASN A 216 14.68 9.06 -19.17
C ASN A 216 14.02 7.97 -18.32
N LYS A 217 12.72 8.15 -18.07
CA LYS A 217 11.88 7.17 -17.38
C LYS A 217 10.78 6.66 -18.32
N TYR A 218 10.44 5.38 -18.17
CA TYR A 218 9.46 4.68 -19.00
C TYR A 218 8.48 3.93 -18.12
N VAL A 219 7.24 3.75 -18.60
CA VAL A 219 6.25 2.93 -17.89
C VAL A 219 6.62 1.46 -17.98
N TYR A 220 7.07 1.02 -19.15
CA TYR A 220 7.35 -0.38 -19.49
C TYR A 220 8.68 -0.54 -20.24
N ASN A 221 9.15 -1.78 -20.37
CA ASN A 221 10.25 -2.15 -21.28
C ASN A 221 9.76 -2.17 -22.74
N ASP A 222 9.47 -0.99 -23.32
CA ASP A 222 8.86 -0.86 -24.66
C ASP A 222 9.85 -1.02 -25.83
N GLY A 223 11.16 -0.86 -25.59
CA GLY A 223 12.23 -0.96 -26.57
C GLY A 223 12.30 0.15 -27.63
N ASP A 224 11.42 1.15 -27.55
CA ASP A 224 11.26 2.21 -28.56
C ASP A 224 11.04 3.61 -27.97
N GLY A 225 10.91 3.72 -26.65
CA GLY A 225 10.69 4.95 -25.91
C GLY A 225 9.27 5.51 -25.99
N SER A 226 8.30 4.74 -26.53
CA SER A 226 6.92 5.17 -26.69
C SER A 226 6.17 5.43 -25.38
N THR A 227 6.60 4.82 -24.27
CA THR A 227 6.04 4.94 -22.91
C THR A 227 6.85 5.90 -22.03
N ARG A 228 7.70 6.74 -22.64
CA ARG A 228 8.52 7.72 -21.92
C ARG A 228 7.67 8.80 -21.25
N TYR A 229 7.97 9.13 -19.99
CA TYR A 229 7.33 10.19 -19.22
C TYR A 229 8.35 11.10 -18.50
N ASP A 230 7.90 12.27 -18.02
CA ASP A 230 8.69 13.24 -17.24
C ASP A 230 8.38 13.19 -15.75
N VAL A 231 7.08 13.21 -15.44
CA VAL A 231 6.54 13.28 -14.07
C VAL A 231 5.53 12.16 -13.87
N GLU A 232 5.46 11.61 -12.67
CA GLU A 232 4.68 10.43 -12.32
C GLU A 232 3.83 10.73 -11.08
N PHE A 233 2.54 10.37 -11.15
CA PHE A 233 1.60 10.56 -10.05
C PHE A 233 0.78 9.29 -9.84
N PRO A 234 0.77 8.72 -8.61
CA PRO A 234 -0.15 7.65 -8.25
C PRO A 234 -1.54 8.21 -7.97
N LEU A 235 -2.57 7.56 -8.51
CA LEU A 235 -3.98 7.90 -8.28
C LEU A 235 -4.77 6.64 -7.97
N GLN A 236 -4.99 6.38 -6.68
CA GLN A 236 -5.85 5.32 -6.21
C GLN A 236 -7.29 5.83 -6.09
N ILE A 237 -8.17 5.23 -6.88
CA ILE A 237 -9.62 5.38 -6.77
C ILE A 237 -10.08 4.53 -5.58
N GLY A 238 -10.82 5.14 -4.67
CA GLY A 238 -11.37 4.48 -3.49
C GLY A 238 -12.69 5.11 -3.06
N SER A 239 -13.51 4.33 -2.39
CA SER A 239 -14.73 4.77 -1.77
C SER A 239 -15.11 3.91 -0.57
N MET A 240 -15.80 4.54 0.37
CA MET A 240 -16.15 3.94 1.66
C MET A 240 -17.63 4.16 1.98
N ASP A 241 -18.22 3.18 2.65
CA ASP A 241 -19.56 3.23 3.22
C ASP A 241 -19.49 3.70 4.67
N PRO A 242 -19.90 4.94 5.01
CA PRO A 242 -19.89 5.43 6.38
C PRO A 242 -20.58 4.49 7.37
N VAL A 243 -21.70 3.87 6.97
CA VAL A 243 -22.50 3.02 7.87
C VAL A 243 -21.73 1.74 8.21
N PHE A 244 -21.00 1.18 7.25
CA PHE A 244 -20.16 0.01 7.47
C PHE A 244 -19.03 0.32 8.47
N HIS A 245 -18.38 1.47 8.31
CA HIS A 245 -17.29 1.90 9.19
C HIS A 245 -17.79 2.25 10.60
N ASP A 246 -18.94 2.93 10.71
CA ASP A 246 -19.55 3.26 12.00
C ASP A 246 -20.06 1.99 12.70
N ALA A 247 -20.61 1.03 11.95
CA ALA A 247 -21.00 -0.29 12.47
C ALA A 247 -19.78 -1.08 12.97
N SER A 248 -18.67 -1.08 12.23
CA SER A 248 -17.41 -1.68 12.68
C SER A 248 -16.91 -0.98 13.93
N ASN A 249 -16.84 0.36 13.97
CA ASN A 249 -16.38 1.08 15.16
C ASN A 249 -17.23 0.79 16.41
N THR A 250 -18.55 0.63 16.25
CA THR A 250 -19.51 0.49 17.35
C THR A 250 -19.96 -0.95 17.63
N VAL A 251 -19.25 -1.95 17.08
CA VAL A 251 -19.49 -3.38 17.33
C VAL A 251 -20.91 -3.82 16.93
N GLN A 252 -21.35 -3.37 15.75
CA GLN A 252 -22.65 -3.74 15.18
C GLN A 252 -22.50 -4.79 14.08
N VAL A 253 -23.61 -5.43 13.71
CA VAL A 253 -23.64 -6.36 12.58
C VAL A 253 -23.29 -5.61 11.29
N LEU A 254 -22.28 -6.11 10.57
CA LEU A 254 -21.80 -5.47 9.35
C LEU A 254 -22.79 -5.68 8.18
N PRO A 255 -23.20 -4.61 7.49
CA PRO A 255 -24.24 -4.67 6.46
C PRO A 255 -23.67 -5.08 5.08
N PHE A 256 -22.94 -6.19 4.99
CA PHE A 256 -22.24 -6.61 3.75
C PHE A 256 -23.10 -6.56 2.48
N ALA A 257 -24.32 -7.08 2.53
CA ALA A 257 -25.23 -7.10 1.37
C ALA A 257 -25.79 -5.71 0.98
N ASN A 258 -25.74 -4.76 1.92
CA ASN A 258 -26.30 -3.41 1.77
C ASN A 258 -25.23 -2.33 1.67
N MET A 259 -23.95 -2.70 1.51
CA MET A 259 -22.86 -1.74 1.42
C MET A 259 -23.13 -0.71 0.33
N LYS A 260 -23.07 0.56 0.73
CA LYS A 260 -23.31 1.69 -0.15
C LYS A 260 -22.24 2.74 0.08
N ASP A 261 -21.21 2.69 -0.75
CA ASP A 261 -20.17 3.70 -0.71
C ASP A 261 -20.76 5.07 -1.06
N THR A 262 -20.57 6.04 -0.16
CA THR A 262 -20.98 7.43 -0.36
C THR A 262 -19.81 8.41 -0.18
N TYR A 263 -18.69 7.95 0.39
CA TYR A 263 -17.45 8.70 0.39
C TYR A 263 -16.58 8.30 -0.79
N ALA A 264 -16.58 9.06 -1.89
CA ALA A 264 -15.76 8.79 -3.07
C ALA A 264 -14.52 9.66 -3.09
N MET A 265 -13.35 9.06 -3.33
CA MET A 265 -12.06 9.68 -3.03
C MET A 265 -10.99 9.37 -4.08
N LEU A 266 -10.03 10.27 -4.22
CA LEU A 266 -8.74 9.99 -4.86
C LEU A 266 -7.65 10.01 -3.79
N ASN A 267 -6.84 8.95 -3.70
CA ASN A 267 -5.79 8.79 -2.68
C ASN A 267 -6.29 8.99 -1.23
N GLY A 268 -7.54 8.59 -0.98
CA GLY A 268 -8.21 8.75 0.32
C GLY A 268 -8.61 10.18 0.67
N ARG A 269 -8.66 11.08 -0.31
CA ARG A 269 -9.08 12.47 -0.13
C ARG A 269 -10.31 12.78 -0.99
N GLY A 270 -11.25 13.52 -0.39
CA GLY A 270 -12.31 14.20 -1.12
C GLY A 270 -11.90 15.62 -1.51
N TYR A 271 -12.47 16.19 -2.56
CA TYR A 271 -12.24 17.61 -2.89
C TYR A 271 -12.73 18.51 -1.73
N PRO A 272 -12.11 19.67 -1.42
CA PRO A 272 -10.91 20.26 -2.01
C PRO A 272 -9.59 19.72 -1.43
N ASP A 273 -9.60 18.75 -0.50
CA ASP A 273 -8.37 18.22 0.08
C ASP A 273 -7.47 17.52 -0.95
N THR A 274 -8.05 17.07 -2.06
CA THR A 274 -7.33 16.51 -3.21
C THR A 274 -6.37 17.49 -3.88
N VAL A 275 -6.61 18.81 -3.78
CA VAL A 275 -5.73 19.84 -4.37
C VAL A 275 -4.68 20.37 -3.39
N ASN A 276 -4.67 19.87 -2.15
CA ASN A 276 -3.65 20.17 -1.16
C ASN A 276 -2.42 19.26 -1.40
N PRO A 277 -1.24 19.82 -1.76
CA PRO A 277 -0.06 19.00 -2.01
C PRO A 277 0.54 18.37 -0.75
N ALA A 278 0.21 18.88 0.45
CA ALA A 278 0.74 18.36 1.70
C ALA A 278 -0.09 17.16 2.23
N PRO A 279 0.50 16.29 3.06
CA PRO A 279 -0.25 15.37 3.91
C PRO A 279 -1.31 16.12 4.73
N LEU A 280 -2.52 15.55 4.84
CA LEU A 280 -3.53 16.15 5.71
C LEU A 280 -3.15 15.97 7.19
N PRO A 281 -3.53 16.89 8.08
CA PRO A 281 -3.33 16.70 9.52
C PRO A 281 -3.95 15.38 10.02
N ALA A 282 -3.40 14.82 11.10
CA ALA A 282 -4.00 13.68 11.76
C ALA A 282 -5.42 14.03 12.28
N PRO A 283 -6.39 13.08 12.27
CA PRO A 283 -7.65 13.24 12.99
C PRO A 283 -7.42 13.38 14.49
N VAL A 284 -8.37 14.02 15.18
CA VAL A 284 -8.26 14.30 16.63
C VAL A 284 -8.25 13.00 17.44
N GLU A 285 -9.03 12.02 17.01
CA GLU A 285 -9.12 10.68 17.58
C GLU A 285 -7.76 9.98 17.61
N LYS A 286 -6.90 10.29 16.63
CA LYS A 286 -5.54 9.79 16.55
C LYS A 286 -4.55 10.66 17.31
N SER A 287 -4.65 12.00 17.19
CA SER A 287 -3.69 12.91 17.83
C SER A 287 -3.74 12.86 19.35
N ASP A 288 -4.91 12.58 19.92
CA ASP A 288 -5.13 12.61 21.37
C ASP A 288 -4.88 11.25 22.03
N ALA A 289 -4.63 10.20 21.23
CA ALA A 289 -4.49 8.83 21.72
C ALA A 289 -3.14 8.54 22.40
N GLY A 290 -2.14 9.43 22.24
CA GLY A 290 -0.85 9.33 22.96
C GLY A 290 0.13 8.28 22.46
N TYR A 291 -0.12 7.66 21.30
CA TYR A 291 0.84 6.76 20.65
C TYR A 291 1.89 7.54 19.83
N LEU A 292 2.98 6.87 19.46
CA LEU A 292 4.03 7.51 18.64
C LEU A 292 3.48 7.97 17.28
N SER A 293 2.49 7.26 16.76
CA SER A 293 1.80 7.58 15.51
C SER A 293 0.92 8.82 15.57
N ALA A 294 0.68 9.43 16.74
CA ALA A 294 -0.35 10.46 16.96
C ALA A 294 -0.30 11.64 15.97
N ASN A 295 0.90 12.07 15.57
CA ASN A 295 1.09 13.20 14.65
C ASN A 295 1.28 12.79 13.18
N THR A 296 1.10 11.51 12.85
CA THR A 296 1.23 11.00 11.48
C THR A 296 -0.08 11.16 10.72
N SER A 297 0.00 11.59 9.45
CA SER A 297 -1.17 11.70 8.58
C SER A 297 -1.77 10.33 8.29
N SER A 298 -3.10 10.26 8.28
CA SER A 298 -3.85 9.10 7.78
C SER A 298 -4.20 9.23 6.29
N ASN A 299 -4.03 10.42 5.70
CA ASN A 299 -4.27 10.69 4.29
C ASN A 299 -3.01 11.34 3.66
N PRO A 300 -1.87 10.63 3.63
CA PRO A 300 -0.58 11.24 3.32
C PRO A 300 -0.38 11.53 1.83
N ILE A 301 -1.06 10.81 0.95
CA ILE A 301 -0.80 10.84 -0.50
C ILE A 301 -1.61 11.97 -1.17
N SER A 302 -0.92 12.87 -1.87
CA SER A 302 -1.53 13.96 -2.64
C SER A 302 -2.24 13.41 -3.89
N SER A 303 -3.36 14.03 -4.28
CA SER A 303 -4.05 13.76 -5.55
C SER A 303 -3.82 14.87 -6.57
N LEU A 304 -3.09 15.93 -6.21
CA LEU A 304 -2.79 17.05 -7.09
C LEU A 304 -1.72 16.64 -8.11
N VAL A 305 -2.03 16.82 -9.39
CA VAL A 305 -1.10 16.55 -10.49
C VAL A 305 -0.52 17.88 -10.99
N GLN A 306 0.81 17.97 -11.11
CA GLN A 306 1.49 19.18 -11.57
C GLN A 306 2.59 18.85 -12.59
N ALA A 307 2.67 19.62 -13.65
CA ALA A 307 3.71 19.49 -14.67
C ALA A 307 4.03 20.83 -15.31
N GLN A 308 5.24 20.98 -15.86
CA GLN A 308 5.58 22.10 -16.74
C GLN A 308 5.02 21.85 -18.14
N ALA A 309 4.61 22.90 -18.85
CA ALA A 309 4.18 22.77 -20.24
C ALA A 309 5.23 22.06 -21.12
N GLY A 310 4.77 21.09 -21.93
CA GLY A 310 5.62 20.24 -22.76
C GLY A 310 6.13 18.95 -22.09
N GLN A 311 5.86 18.75 -20.79
CA GLN A 311 6.14 17.49 -20.12
C GLN A 311 5.05 16.43 -20.40
N LYS A 312 5.44 15.15 -20.32
CA LYS A 312 4.56 13.99 -20.33
C LYS A 312 4.29 13.56 -18.90
N ILE A 313 3.02 13.54 -18.53
CA ILE A 313 2.54 13.13 -17.21
C ILE A 313 2.17 11.65 -17.28
N LEU A 314 2.75 10.83 -16.41
CA LEU A 314 2.26 9.48 -16.14
C LEU A 314 1.27 9.51 -14.97
N LEU A 315 0.05 9.06 -15.20
CA LEU A 315 -0.91 8.73 -14.16
C LEU A 315 -0.95 7.20 -14.01
N ARG A 316 -0.57 6.72 -12.83
CA ARG A 316 -0.77 5.33 -12.43
C ARG A 316 -2.10 5.22 -11.71
N ILE A 317 -3.14 4.81 -12.42
CA ILE A 317 -4.50 4.83 -11.91
C ILE A 317 -4.87 3.41 -11.50
N SER A 318 -5.32 3.24 -10.26
CA SER A 318 -5.83 1.97 -9.75
C SER A 318 -7.22 2.15 -9.17
N ASN A 319 -8.02 1.10 -9.16
CA ASN A 319 -9.28 1.08 -8.45
C ASN A 319 -9.37 -0.18 -7.58
N LEU A 320 -9.50 0.03 -6.27
CA LEU A 320 -9.59 -1.03 -5.25
C LEU A 320 -10.96 -1.06 -4.56
N ASN A 321 -11.97 -0.48 -5.18
CA ASN A 321 -13.32 -0.45 -4.62
C ASN A 321 -13.97 -1.83 -4.58
N VAL A 322 -14.67 -2.09 -3.48
CA VAL A 322 -15.42 -3.33 -3.29
C VAL A 322 -16.79 -3.27 -3.99
N THR A 323 -17.40 -2.08 -4.08
CA THR A 323 -18.81 -1.96 -4.52
C THR A 323 -19.04 -1.12 -5.78
N ARG A 324 -17.99 -0.52 -6.35
CA ARG A 324 -18.11 0.50 -7.40
C ARG A 324 -17.09 0.41 -8.53
N PHE A 325 -17.60 0.70 -9.72
CA PHE A 325 -16.82 1.08 -10.90
C PHE A 325 -16.82 2.60 -10.99
N TYR A 326 -15.68 3.18 -11.34
CA TYR A 326 -15.56 4.63 -11.53
C TYR A 326 -14.97 4.93 -12.89
N THR A 327 -15.49 5.99 -13.52
CA THR A 327 -14.96 6.52 -14.77
C THR A 327 -14.33 7.88 -14.51
N LEU A 328 -13.00 7.98 -14.60
CA LEU A 328 -12.29 9.26 -14.51
C LEU A 328 -12.16 9.90 -15.88
N SER A 329 -12.34 11.22 -15.94
CA SER A 329 -12.15 12.03 -17.15
C SER A 329 -11.32 13.28 -16.86
N ALA A 330 -10.41 13.60 -17.78
CA ALA A 330 -9.62 14.81 -17.79
C ALA A 330 -10.11 15.73 -18.91
N MET A 331 -11.15 16.51 -18.65
CA MET A 331 -11.78 17.31 -19.71
C MET A 331 -10.80 18.34 -20.28
N GLY A 332 -10.63 18.32 -21.61
CA GLY A 332 -9.69 19.19 -22.32
C GLY A 332 -8.29 18.61 -22.48
N LEU A 333 -8.02 17.41 -21.94
CA LEU A 333 -6.76 16.68 -22.11
C LEU A 333 -7.00 15.31 -22.73
N THR A 334 -6.14 14.92 -23.65
CA THR A 334 -6.13 13.56 -24.22
C THR A 334 -5.31 12.65 -23.31
N MET A 335 -5.92 11.54 -22.88
CA MET A 335 -5.28 10.48 -22.12
C MET A 335 -4.88 9.33 -23.04
N LYS A 336 -3.59 9.04 -23.15
CA LYS A 336 -3.07 7.87 -23.89
C LYS A 336 -2.90 6.69 -22.95
N VAL A 337 -3.70 5.65 -23.13
CA VAL A 337 -3.57 4.41 -22.35
C VAL A 337 -2.44 3.57 -22.93
N VAL A 338 -1.43 3.27 -22.12
CA VAL A 338 -0.24 2.51 -22.55
C VAL A 338 -0.13 1.12 -21.93
N GLY A 339 -0.90 0.83 -20.89
CA GLY A 339 -0.90 -0.47 -20.22
C GLY A 339 -2.07 -0.65 -19.26
N THR A 340 -2.38 -1.90 -18.96
CA THR A 340 -3.46 -2.32 -18.06
C THR A 340 -3.06 -3.58 -17.32
N GLY A 341 -3.45 -3.70 -16.05
CA GLY A 341 -3.18 -4.89 -15.23
C GLY A 341 -1.70 -5.28 -15.20
N ALA A 342 -0.82 -4.30 -14.99
CA ALA A 342 0.64 -4.46 -15.04
C ALA A 342 1.20 -5.05 -16.35
N HIS A 343 0.51 -4.83 -17.48
CA HIS A 343 0.99 -5.23 -18.79
C HIS A 343 0.89 -4.11 -19.82
N ILE A 344 1.95 -3.98 -20.62
CA ILE A 344 1.99 -3.04 -21.74
C ILE A 344 0.94 -3.41 -22.80
N LEU A 345 0.23 -2.41 -23.32
CA LEU A 345 -0.70 -2.58 -24.45
C LEU A 345 0.07 -2.62 -25.79
N LYS A 346 0.88 -3.65 -25.97
CA LYS A 346 1.62 -3.92 -27.21
C LYS A 346 1.36 -5.37 -27.63
N GLY A 347 1.06 -5.60 -28.91
CA GLY A 347 0.80 -6.95 -29.41
C GLY A 347 1.99 -7.89 -29.22
N LEU A 348 1.74 -9.19 -29.06
CA LEU A 348 2.80 -10.20 -28.95
C LEU A 348 3.66 -10.23 -30.24
N GLY A 349 5.00 -10.20 -30.10
CA GLY A 349 5.96 -10.44 -31.18
C GLY A 349 7.00 -9.31 -31.41
N PRO A 350 8.01 -9.55 -32.27
CA PRO A 350 9.17 -8.67 -32.45
C PRO A 350 8.84 -7.25 -32.96
N SER A 351 7.70 -7.09 -33.60
CA SER A 351 7.21 -5.82 -34.16
C SER A 351 5.92 -5.34 -33.48
N GLY A 352 5.59 -5.91 -32.30
CA GLY A 352 4.29 -5.80 -31.63
C GLY A 352 3.55 -4.51 -31.93
N PHE A 353 2.43 -4.59 -32.64
CA PHE A 353 1.66 -3.40 -33.00
C PHE A 353 1.24 -2.69 -31.70
N PRO A 354 1.49 -1.37 -31.58
CA PRO A 354 1.04 -0.64 -30.42
C PRO A 354 -0.49 -0.71 -30.37
N ALA A 355 -1.02 -1.28 -29.29
CA ALA A 355 -2.45 -1.30 -28.99
C ALA A 355 -2.82 -0.15 -28.03
N TYR A 356 -1.90 0.83 -27.88
CA TYR A 356 -2.18 2.08 -27.20
C TYR A 356 -3.35 2.78 -27.87
N TYR A 357 -4.17 3.43 -27.08
CA TYR A 357 -5.29 4.20 -27.58
C TYR A 357 -5.45 5.50 -26.81
N ASP A 358 -5.93 6.51 -27.51
CA ASP A 358 -6.24 7.81 -26.94
C ASP A 358 -7.71 7.82 -26.50
N THR A 359 -7.99 8.39 -25.33
CA THR A 359 -9.32 8.53 -24.76
C THR A 359 -9.42 9.83 -23.95
N ASN A 360 -10.65 10.25 -23.66
CA ASN A 360 -10.92 11.35 -22.73
C ASN A 360 -11.36 10.84 -21.35
N SER A 361 -11.55 9.52 -21.21
CA SER A 361 -11.97 8.89 -19.96
C SER A 361 -11.48 7.45 -19.85
N VAL A 362 -11.18 7.01 -18.62
CA VAL A 362 -10.88 5.61 -18.29
C VAL A 362 -11.88 5.12 -17.25
N THR A 363 -12.42 3.92 -17.46
CA THR A 363 -13.30 3.25 -16.50
C THR A 363 -12.57 2.07 -15.89
N LEU A 364 -12.61 1.97 -14.56
CA LEU A 364 -11.99 0.87 -13.83
C LEU A 364 -13.00 0.24 -12.88
N GLY A 365 -12.98 -1.08 -12.79
CA GLY A 365 -13.59 -1.86 -11.72
C GLY A 365 -12.65 -2.07 -10.54
N GLY A 366 -13.18 -2.68 -9.46
CA GLY A 366 -12.37 -3.10 -8.32
C GLY A 366 -11.34 -4.14 -8.74
N GLY A 367 -10.09 -3.95 -8.32
CA GLY A 367 -8.97 -4.82 -8.67
C GLY A 367 -8.27 -4.47 -9.98
N GLU A 368 -8.68 -3.41 -10.69
CA GLU A 368 -8.10 -3.02 -11.96
C GLU A 368 -7.09 -1.86 -11.81
N ALA A 369 -6.10 -1.83 -12.70
CA ALA A 369 -5.14 -0.75 -12.81
C ALA A 369 -4.85 -0.42 -14.28
N VAL A 370 -4.62 0.86 -14.57
CA VAL A 370 -4.31 1.38 -15.91
C VAL A 370 -3.21 2.43 -15.82
N ASP A 371 -2.29 2.39 -16.80
CA ASP A 371 -1.23 3.37 -16.94
C ASP A 371 -1.54 4.33 -18.10
N VAL A 372 -1.60 5.62 -17.78
CA VAL A 372 -2.03 6.69 -18.70
C VAL A 372 -0.94 7.73 -18.85
N ILE A 373 -0.63 8.11 -20.09
CA ILE A 373 0.24 9.23 -20.41
C ILE A 373 -0.59 10.40 -20.93
N ILE A 374 -0.39 11.59 -20.36
CA ILE A 374 -0.89 12.86 -20.89
C ILE A 374 0.31 13.65 -21.42
N ASP A 375 0.39 13.84 -22.73
CA ASP A 375 1.40 14.67 -23.36
C ASP A 375 0.91 16.13 -23.37
N THR A 376 1.60 17.01 -22.65
CA THR A 376 1.22 18.43 -22.55
C THR A 376 1.82 19.29 -23.66
N THR A 377 2.48 18.69 -24.66
CA THR A 377 3.00 19.42 -25.82
C THR A 377 1.86 20.12 -26.57
N GLY A 378 1.93 21.45 -26.65
CA GLY A 378 0.90 22.26 -27.30
C GLY A 378 -0.37 22.46 -26.48
N VAL A 379 -0.42 21.97 -25.24
CA VAL A 379 -1.50 22.25 -24.28
C VAL A 379 -1.23 23.59 -23.60
N ALA A 380 -2.24 24.45 -23.51
CA ALA A 380 -2.10 25.75 -22.86
C ALA A 380 -1.85 25.59 -21.35
N PRO A 381 -0.93 26.37 -20.75
CA PRO A 381 -0.81 26.44 -19.30
C PRO A 381 -2.15 26.79 -18.64
N GLY A 382 -2.45 26.15 -17.52
CA GLY A 382 -3.73 26.29 -16.84
C GLY A 382 -4.08 25.10 -15.94
N THR A 383 -5.26 25.19 -15.32
CA THR A 383 -5.82 24.14 -14.46
C THR A 383 -6.88 23.37 -15.22
N TYR A 384 -6.71 22.05 -15.30
CA TYR A 384 -7.64 21.10 -15.89
C TYR A 384 -8.19 20.20 -14.80
N MET A 385 -9.46 19.84 -14.87
CA MET A 385 -10.09 19.00 -13.85
C MET A 385 -9.96 17.53 -14.24
N LEU A 386 -9.51 16.71 -13.28
CA LEU A 386 -9.61 15.25 -13.33
C LEU A 386 -10.68 14.82 -12.33
N TYR A 387 -11.78 14.25 -12.82
CA TYR A 387 -12.95 13.98 -11.99
C TYR A 387 -13.69 12.74 -12.43
N THR A 388 -14.50 12.17 -11.53
CA THR A 388 -15.41 11.08 -11.91
C THR A 388 -16.59 11.60 -12.72
N THR A 389 -16.90 10.93 -13.84
CA THR A 389 -18.11 11.19 -14.62
C THR A 389 -19.36 10.56 -14.00
N ASN A 390 -19.19 9.75 -12.95
CA ASN A 390 -20.29 9.31 -12.08
C ASN A 390 -20.71 10.49 -11.17
N LEU A 391 -21.45 11.44 -11.72
CA LEU A 391 -21.65 12.79 -11.14
C LEU A 391 -22.18 12.80 -9.70
N ASN A 392 -22.93 11.76 -9.29
CA ASN A 392 -23.41 11.61 -7.92
C ASN A 392 -22.31 11.30 -6.89
N TYR A 393 -21.05 11.15 -7.33
CA TYR A 393 -19.87 10.96 -6.49
C TYR A 393 -18.90 12.14 -6.58
N LEU A 394 -19.37 13.29 -7.09
CA LEU A 394 -18.72 14.59 -6.88
C LEU A 394 -19.13 15.22 -5.53
N SER A 395 -20.17 14.68 -4.90
CA SER A 395 -20.55 14.88 -3.50
C SER A 395 -19.82 13.90 -2.59
N ASN A 396 -19.72 14.23 -1.30
CA ASN A 396 -19.16 13.36 -0.27
C ASN A 396 -20.19 13.11 0.82
N ASN A 397 -20.79 11.91 0.85
CA ASN A 397 -21.89 11.56 1.75
C ASN A 397 -23.06 12.56 1.70
N THR A 398 -23.29 13.34 2.76
CA THR A 398 -24.37 14.33 2.84
C THR A 398 -23.98 15.69 2.29
N GLU A 399 -22.70 15.92 1.99
CA GLU A 399 -22.20 17.17 1.45
C GLU A 399 -22.25 17.17 -0.08
N ASP A 400 -22.89 18.19 -0.64
CA ASP A 400 -23.04 18.37 -2.09
C ASP A 400 -21.68 18.51 -2.80
N PHE A 401 -20.65 18.92 -2.08
CA PHE A 401 -19.29 19.04 -2.56
C PHE A 401 -18.35 18.09 -1.82
N GLY A 402 -17.33 17.64 -2.55
CA GLY A 402 -16.13 17.05 -1.95
C GLY A 402 -15.90 15.59 -2.22
N GLY A 403 -16.50 15.06 -3.29
CA GLY A 403 -16.23 13.73 -3.79
C GLY A 403 -14.98 13.65 -4.66
N MET A 404 -15.02 12.74 -5.63
CA MET A 404 -13.87 12.31 -6.43
C MET A 404 -13.54 13.29 -7.56
N MET A 405 -12.75 14.31 -7.23
CA MET A 405 -12.23 15.33 -8.14
C MET A 405 -10.86 15.81 -7.68
N THR A 406 -9.97 16.13 -8.62
CA THR A 406 -8.68 16.80 -8.39
C THR A 406 -8.30 17.67 -9.58
N GLU A 407 -7.15 18.32 -9.50
CA GLU A 407 -6.62 19.21 -10.52
C GLU A 407 -5.36 18.64 -11.18
N ILE A 408 -5.25 18.85 -12.49
CA ILE A 408 -4.03 18.77 -13.28
C ILE A 408 -3.61 20.20 -13.60
N ARG A 409 -2.51 20.66 -13.00
CA ARG A 409 -1.96 22.01 -13.19
C ARG A 409 -0.79 21.96 -14.15
N ILE A 410 -0.94 22.58 -15.32
CA ILE A 410 0.13 22.76 -16.30
C ILE A 410 0.68 24.16 -16.10
N LEU A 411 1.91 24.24 -15.61
CA LEU A 411 2.60 25.48 -15.22
C LEU A 411 3.37 26.12 -16.38
#